data_AF-A0A521WP54-F1
#
_entry.id   AF-A0A521WP54-F1
#
_cell.length_a   1.000
_cell.length_b   1.000
_cell.length_c   1.000
_cell.angle_alpha   90.00
_cell.angle_beta   90.00
_cell.angle_gamma   90.00
#
_symmetry.space_group_name_H-M   'P 1'
#
loop_
_entity.id
_entity.type
_entity.pdbx_description
1 polymer ?
#
loop_
_entity_poly.entity_id
_entity_poly.type
_entity_poly.pdbx_seq_one_letter_code
_entity_poly.pdbx_strand_id
1 'polypeptide(L)'
;MKNTKQGFTLIELLVVIAIIAVLASIIITGLNTSRVNARAKTVQQSLASAKTAILLCVQGGDVINPTPTSGAPLCDPAGDATQVWPPLPTTGEWFYVTDANAQEVVDLATNHGVTISNPSSDVADGSLNFAAYSVVDDRIVSCTETGCIVE
;
A
#
# COMPACT_ATOMS: atom_id res chain seq x y z
N MET A 1 -48.09 -42.15 18.86
CA MET A 1 -47.55 -40.91 19.46
C MET A 1 -47.59 -39.83 18.40
N LYS A 2 -48.40 -38.78 18.58
CA LYS A 2 -48.66 -37.76 17.56
C LYS A 2 -47.60 -36.67 17.70
N ASN A 3 -46.60 -36.68 16.82
CA ASN A 3 -45.56 -35.65 16.78
C ASN A 3 -46.18 -34.32 16.35
N THR A 4 -46.46 -33.45 17.31
CA THR A 4 -46.82 -32.05 17.05
C THR A 4 -45.57 -31.33 16.55
N LYS A 5 -45.47 -31.17 15.22
CA LYS A 5 -44.44 -30.31 14.64
C LYS A 5 -44.71 -28.87 15.07
N GLN A 6 -43.87 -28.35 15.95
CA GLN A 6 -43.88 -26.93 16.31
C GLN A 6 -43.36 -26.15 15.10
N GLY A 7 -44.23 -25.33 14.51
CA GLY A 7 -43.88 -24.42 13.43
C GLY A 7 -43.36 -23.10 13.99
N PHE A 8 -42.38 -22.51 13.32
CA PHE A 8 -41.91 -21.16 13.60
C PHE A 8 -43.01 -20.15 13.29
N THR A 9 -43.24 -19.18 14.16
CA THR A 9 -44.23 -18.13 13.89
C THR A 9 -43.66 -17.10 12.90
N LEU A 10 -44.51 -16.53 12.05
CA LEU A 10 -44.10 -15.48 11.11
C LEU A 10 -43.52 -14.26 11.83
N ILE A 11 -44.02 -13.95 13.03
CA ILE A 11 -43.53 -12.83 13.83
C ILE A 11 -42.12 -13.07 14.37
N GLU A 12 -41.79 -14.30 14.77
CA GLU A 12 -40.43 -14.65 15.20
C GLU A 12 -39.43 -14.48 14.07
N LEU A 13 -39.77 -14.92 12.86
CA LEU A 13 -38.90 -14.69 11.70
C LEU A 13 -38.76 -13.21 11.35
N LEU A 14 -39.86 -12.45 11.46
CA LEU A 14 -39.87 -11.02 11.14
C LEU A 14 -38.99 -10.20 12.10
N VAL A 15 -39.05 -10.49 13.41
CA VAL A 15 -38.21 -9.79 14.40
C VAL A 15 -36.73 -10.12 14.20
N VAL A 16 -36.39 -11.37 13.85
CA VAL A 16 -35.00 -11.78 13.63
C VAL A 16 -34.38 -11.04 12.45
N ILE A 17 -35.07 -10.96 11.31
CA ILE A 17 -34.55 -10.21 10.15
C ILE A 17 -34.43 -8.72 10.44
N ALA A 18 -35.33 -8.16 11.26
CA ALA A 18 -35.27 -6.76 11.68
C ALA A 18 -34.01 -6.48 12.53
N ILE A 19 -33.68 -7.37 13.48
CA ILE A 19 -32.48 -7.22 14.31
C ILE A 19 -31.20 -7.41 13.48
N ILE A 20 -31.16 -8.41 12.60
CA ILE A 20 -30.00 -8.65 11.71
C ILE A 20 -29.77 -7.42 10.81
N ALA A 21 -30.82 -6.80 10.28
CA ALA A 21 -30.71 -5.61 9.44
C ALA A 21 -30.05 -4.43 10.18
N VAL A 22 -30.45 -4.20 11.44
CA VAL A 22 -29.85 -3.15 12.27
C VAL A 22 -28.37 -3.45 12.56
N LEU A 23 -28.04 -4.67 12.97
CA LEU A 23 -26.65 -5.07 13.27
C LEU A 23 -25.75 -5.00 12.02
N ALA A 24 -26.26 -5.43 10.87
CA ALA A 24 -25.52 -5.42 9.61
C ALA A 24 -25.15 -3.98 9.17
N SER A 25 -26.03 -3.01 9.39
CA SER A 25 -25.79 -1.61 9.00
C SER A 25 -24.55 -1.00 9.67
N ILE A 26 -24.34 -1.31 10.95
CA ILE A 26 -23.20 -0.82 11.73
C ILE A 26 -21.90 -1.45 11.23
N ILE A 27 -21.90 -2.77 10.99
CA ILE A 27 -20.73 -3.54 10.57
C ILE A 27 -20.16 -3.01 9.23
N ILE A 28 -21.02 -2.68 8.27
CA ILE A 28 -20.59 -2.22 6.94
C ILE A 28 -19.71 -0.97 7.01
N THR A 29 -20.05 -0.02 7.89
CA THR A 29 -19.27 1.23 8.03
C THR A 29 -17.85 0.97 8.56
N GLY A 30 -17.68 0.03 9.50
CA GLY A 30 -16.36 -0.33 10.04
C GLY A 30 -15.49 -1.18 9.10
N LEU A 31 -16.11 -2.00 8.25
CA LEU A 31 -15.38 -2.87 7.32
C LEU A 31 -14.64 -2.07 6.23
N ASN A 32 -15.19 -0.94 5.77
CA ASN A 32 -14.54 -0.11 4.77
C ASN A 32 -13.23 0.50 5.29
N THR A 33 -13.25 1.11 6.47
CA THR A 33 -12.05 1.65 7.12
C THR A 33 -11.01 0.57 7.41
N SER A 34 -11.46 -0.61 7.88
CA SER A 34 -10.56 -1.75 8.11
C SER A 34 -9.85 -2.20 6.82
N ARG A 35 -10.56 -2.22 5.68
CA ARG A 35 -9.98 -2.56 4.36
C ARG A 35 -8.99 -1.51 3.87
N VAL A 36 -9.26 -0.22 4.06
CA VAL A 36 -8.32 0.86 3.73
C VAL A 36 -7.05 0.71 4.56
N ASN A 37 -7.18 0.56 5.88
CA ASN A 37 -6.04 0.39 6.79
C ASN A 37 -5.23 -0.89 6.49
N ALA A 38 -5.90 -1.99 6.15
CA ALA A 38 -5.24 -3.23 5.77
C ALA A 38 -4.40 -3.05 4.49
N ARG A 39 -4.93 -2.35 3.48
CA ARG A 39 -4.19 -2.02 2.25
C ARG A 39 -2.97 -1.16 2.53
N ALA A 40 -3.12 -0.10 3.34
CA ALA A 40 -2.00 0.74 3.73
C ALA A 40 -0.90 -0.04 4.48
N LYS A 41 -1.27 -0.98 5.37
CA LYS A 41 -0.31 -1.87 6.04
C LYS A 41 0.41 -2.83 5.07
N THR A 42 -0.30 -3.35 4.07
CA THR A 42 0.34 -4.16 3.02
C THR A 42 1.40 -3.34 2.29
N VAL A 43 1.10 -2.08 1.94
CA VAL A 43 2.06 -1.17 1.31
C VAL A 43 3.23 -0.86 2.24
N GLN A 44 2.98 -0.60 3.51
CA GLN A 44 4.03 -0.42 4.52
C GLN A 44 5.01 -1.60 4.56
N GLN A 45 4.49 -2.83 4.47
CA GLN A 45 5.33 -4.04 4.40
C GLN A 45 6.08 -4.15 3.07
N SER A 46 5.44 -3.82 1.95
CA SER A 46 6.10 -3.77 0.64
C SER A 46 7.24 -2.77 0.67
N LEU A 47 7.03 -1.55 1.14
CA LEU A 47 8.07 -0.53 1.21
C LEU A 47 9.22 -0.90 2.17
N ALA A 48 8.92 -1.55 3.30
CA ALA A 48 9.99 -2.08 4.18
C ALA A 48 10.87 -3.11 3.44
N SER A 49 10.28 -3.91 2.56
CA SER A 49 11.02 -4.84 1.70
C SER A 49 11.84 -4.08 0.64
N ALA A 50 11.28 -3.02 0.04
CA ALA A 50 11.97 -2.14 -0.89
C ALA A 50 13.21 -1.50 -0.25
N LYS A 51 13.11 -1.03 1.00
CA LYS A 51 14.27 -0.49 1.75
C LYS A 51 15.41 -1.47 1.85
N THR A 52 15.10 -2.74 2.11
CA THR A 52 16.11 -3.80 2.19
C THR A 52 16.76 -4.03 0.83
N ALA A 53 15.97 -4.06 -0.25
CA ALA A 53 16.49 -4.17 -1.60
C ALA A 53 17.36 -2.97 -1.99
N ILE A 54 16.94 -1.73 -1.68
CA ILE A 54 17.74 -0.51 -1.88
C ILE A 54 19.10 -0.61 -1.17
N LEU A 55 19.11 -1.07 0.08
CA LEU A 55 20.36 -1.21 0.82
C LEU A 55 21.30 -2.24 0.17
N LEU A 56 20.76 -3.37 -0.31
CA LEU A 56 21.54 -4.38 -1.01
C LEU A 56 22.07 -3.86 -2.37
N CYS A 57 21.27 -3.07 -3.07
CA CYS A 57 21.62 -2.41 -4.33
C CYS A 57 22.86 -1.53 -4.16
N VAL A 58 22.79 -0.62 -3.20
CA VAL A 58 23.87 0.33 -2.91
C VAL A 58 25.11 -0.38 -2.34
N GLN A 59 24.92 -1.44 -1.53
CA GLN A 59 26.04 -2.29 -1.07
C GLN A 59 26.70 -3.06 -2.23
N GLY A 60 25.95 -3.40 -3.27
CA GLY A 60 26.46 -4.03 -4.50
C GLY A 60 27.30 -3.09 -5.37
N GLY A 61 27.27 -1.79 -5.10
CA GLY A 61 27.94 -0.76 -5.91
C GLY A 61 27.12 -0.30 -7.12
N ASP A 62 25.88 -0.77 -7.23
CA ASP A 62 24.93 -0.33 -8.26
C ASP A 62 24.24 0.96 -7.84
N VAL A 63 23.65 1.66 -8.81
CA VAL A 63 22.80 2.83 -8.55
C VAL A 63 21.34 2.43 -8.55
N ILE A 64 20.52 3.13 -7.76
CA ILE A 64 19.08 2.89 -7.75
C ILE A 64 18.49 3.40 -9.06
N ASN A 65 17.65 2.61 -9.69
CA ASN A 65 16.85 3.01 -10.84
C ASN A 65 15.94 4.19 -10.43
N PRO A 66 16.10 5.38 -11.05
CA PRO A 66 15.38 6.58 -10.63
C PRO A 66 13.88 6.52 -10.93
N THR A 67 13.42 5.56 -11.75
CA THR A 67 12.01 5.39 -12.09
C THR A 67 11.41 4.18 -11.35
N PRO A 68 10.93 4.35 -10.10
CA PRO A 68 10.31 3.27 -9.35
C PRO A 68 9.02 2.83 -10.03
N THR A 69 9.04 1.63 -10.61
CA THR A 69 7.88 1.03 -11.26
C THR A 69 7.59 -0.29 -10.56
N SER A 70 6.36 -0.50 -10.13
CA SER A 70 5.93 -1.73 -9.45
C SER A 70 6.34 -2.97 -10.27
N GLY A 71 7.20 -3.82 -9.69
CA GLY A 71 7.72 -5.04 -10.32
C GLY A 71 8.90 -4.85 -11.29
N ALA A 72 9.38 -3.62 -11.49
CA ALA A 72 10.54 -3.35 -12.32
C ALA A 72 11.86 -3.45 -11.54
N PRO A 73 13.00 -3.63 -12.25
CA PRO A 73 14.32 -3.64 -11.62
C PRO A 73 14.57 -2.40 -10.76
N LEU A 74 15.07 -2.64 -9.55
CA LEU A 74 15.37 -1.60 -8.57
C LEU A 74 16.76 -1.00 -8.78
N CYS A 75 17.71 -1.79 -9.28
CA CYS A 75 19.09 -1.38 -9.54
C CYS A 75 19.36 -1.14 -11.03
N ASP A 76 20.29 -0.23 -11.33
CA ASP A 76 20.82 0.08 -12.65
C ASP A 76 22.37 0.01 -12.62
N PRO A 77 23.05 -0.66 -13.57
CA PRO A 77 22.50 -1.45 -14.67
C PRO A 77 21.64 -2.61 -14.18
N ALA A 78 20.50 -2.82 -14.84
CA ALA A 78 19.49 -3.87 -14.53
C ALA A 78 20.01 -5.33 -14.70
N GLY A 79 21.32 -5.53 -14.63
CA GLY A 79 22.00 -6.82 -14.78
C GLY A 79 21.64 -7.82 -13.68
N ASP A 80 21.10 -7.36 -12.54
CA ASP A 80 20.57 -8.23 -11.49
C ASP A 80 19.06 -7.98 -11.26
N ALA A 81 18.24 -8.74 -11.99
CA ALA A 81 16.78 -8.72 -11.86
C ALA A 81 16.27 -9.32 -10.53
N THR A 82 17.15 -9.70 -9.59
CA THR A 82 16.74 -10.24 -8.29
C THR A 82 16.18 -9.18 -7.35
N GLN A 83 16.59 -7.92 -7.52
CA GLN A 83 16.09 -6.79 -6.75
C GLN A 83 15.11 -5.98 -7.59
N VAL A 84 13.84 -6.09 -7.24
CA VAL A 84 12.75 -5.38 -7.91
C VAL A 84 12.00 -4.49 -6.92
N TRP A 85 11.41 -3.42 -7.43
CA TRP A 85 10.42 -2.67 -6.69
C TRP A 85 9.25 -3.59 -6.35
N PRO A 86 8.89 -3.77 -5.07
CA PRO A 86 7.88 -4.72 -4.67
C PRO A 86 6.52 -4.35 -5.27
N PRO A 87 5.70 -5.32 -5.69
CA PRO A 87 4.41 -5.00 -6.27
C PRO A 87 3.53 -4.29 -5.24
N LEU A 88 2.94 -3.16 -5.66
CA LEU A 88 1.95 -2.45 -4.87
C LEU A 88 0.56 -3.05 -5.09
N PRO A 89 -0.37 -2.95 -4.12
CA PRO A 89 -1.73 -3.44 -4.30
C PRO A 89 -2.44 -2.75 -5.48
N THR A 90 -3.05 -3.54 -6.35
CA THR A 90 -3.84 -3.02 -7.48
C THR A 90 -5.13 -2.34 -7.02
N THR A 91 -5.69 -2.77 -5.89
CA THR A 91 -6.84 -2.14 -5.25
C THR A 91 -6.40 -0.92 -4.45
N GLY A 92 -6.99 0.25 -4.74
CA GLY A 92 -6.60 1.52 -4.12
C GLY A 92 -5.66 2.36 -4.98
N GLU A 93 -5.21 1.87 -6.15
CA GLU A 93 -4.36 2.63 -7.10
C GLU A 93 -3.16 3.28 -6.40
N TRP A 94 -2.23 2.41 -5.97
CA TRP A 94 -1.03 2.82 -5.26
C TRP A 94 0.13 3.06 -6.23
N PHE A 95 0.84 4.18 -6.03
CA PHE A 95 2.00 4.58 -6.83
C PHE A 95 3.15 4.98 -5.92
N TYR A 96 4.39 4.78 -6.37
CA TYR A 96 5.55 5.32 -5.68
C TYR A 96 5.62 6.84 -5.89
N VAL A 97 5.97 7.56 -4.83
CA VAL A 97 6.14 9.01 -4.84
C VAL A 97 7.43 9.39 -4.10
N THR A 98 8.04 10.50 -4.49
CA THR A 98 9.33 10.96 -3.96
C THR A 98 9.21 12.11 -2.96
N ASP A 99 8.02 12.70 -2.81
CA ASP A 99 7.75 13.74 -1.82
C ASP A 99 6.56 13.39 -0.89
N ALA A 100 6.55 14.02 0.29
CA ALA A 100 5.51 13.87 1.30
C ALA A 100 4.19 14.58 0.96
N ASN A 101 4.09 15.17 -0.24
CA ASN A 101 2.98 16.02 -0.65
C ASN A 101 2.07 15.37 -1.70
N ALA A 102 2.37 14.13 -2.14
CA ALA A 102 1.50 13.30 -2.97
C ALA A 102 1.03 13.95 -4.30
N GLN A 103 1.68 15.03 -4.72
CA GLN A 103 1.21 15.87 -5.84
C GLN A 103 1.96 15.62 -7.14
N GLU A 104 3.07 14.87 -7.10
CA GLU A 104 3.70 14.35 -8.31
C GLU A 104 3.45 12.84 -8.37
N VAL A 105 2.26 12.47 -8.84
CA VAL A 105 2.01 11.10 -9.34
C VAL A 105 3.01 10.88 -10.46
N VAL A 106 3.88 9.89 -10.31
CA VAL A 106 4.86 9.49 -11.33
C VAL A 106 4.12 8.86 -12.52
N ASP A 107 3.50 9.70 -13.34
CA ASP A 107 2.87 9.31 -14.60
C ASP A 107 3.97 9.26 -15.67
N LEU A 108 4.49 8.06 -15.92
CA LEU A 108 5.63 7.76 -16.81
C LEU A 108 5.36 8.04 -18.31
N ALA A 109 4.30 8.79 -18.66
CA ALA A 109 3.99 9.10 -20.06
C ALA A 109 4.62 10.42 -20.54
N THR A 110 5.13 11.29 -19.67
CA THR A 110 5.69 12.58 -20.12
C THR A 110 6.85 13.03 -19.24
N ASN A 111 8.03 12.49 -19.54
CA ASN A 111 9.34 13.13 -19.37
C ASN A 111 9.42 14.32 -18.39
N HIS A 112 9.22 14.06 -17.10
CA HIS A 112 9.66 14.93 -16.02
C HIS A 112 10.47 14.05 -15.08
N GLY A 113 11.78 14.28 -15.09
CA GLY A 113 12.75 13.54 -14.31
C GLY A 113 12.49 13.74 -12.82
N VAL A 114 11.85 12.76 -12.23
CA VAL A 114 11.77 12.62 -10.78
C VAL A 114 12.86 11.63 -10.40
N THR A 115 13.97 12.15 -9.93
CA THR A 115 14.94 11.37 -9.18
C THR A 115 14.26 10.91 -7.89
N ILE A 116 14.17 9.59 -7.64
CA ILE A 116 14.49 9.14 -6.28
C ILE A 116 15.83 9.82 -6.04
N SER A 117 15.86 10.82 -5.16
CA SER A 117 17.12 11.43 -4.77
C SER A 117 17.97 10.25 -4.36
N ASN A 118 18.92 9.93 -5.23
CA ASN A 118 19.88 8.92 -4.96
C ASN A 118 20.37 9.24 -3.54
N PRO A 119 20.55 8.27 -2.63
CA PRO A 119 21.32 8.54 -1.43
C PRO A 119 22.69 9.18 -1.73
N SER A 120 23.10 9.30 -3.01
CA SER A 120 24.31 10.00 -3.46
C SER A 120 24.18 11.27 -4.32
N SER A 121 23.04 11.99 -4.41
CA SER A 121 23.10 13.31 -5.07
C SER A 121 22.36 14.51 -4.46
N ASP A 122 21.42 14.35 -3.52
CA ASP A 122 20.80 15.50 -2.82
C ASP A 122 20.51 15.25 -1.34
N VAL A 123 21.08 14.18 -0.75
CA VAL A 123 21.05 13.99 0.69
C VAL A 123 22.37 14.46 1.25
N ALA A 124 22.36 15.67 1.82
CA ALA A 124 23.50 16.19 2.56
C ALA A 124 23.91 15.31 3.77
N ASP A 125 23.27 14.15 4.04
CA ASP A 125 23.50 13.31 5.23
C ASP A 125 23.10 11.82 5.09
N GLY A 126 23.04 11.22 3.89
CA GLY A 126 22.86 9.75 3.75
C GLY A 126 21.46 9.18 4.06
N SER A 127 20.45 10.02 4.33
CA SER A 127 19.08 9.62 4.65
C SER A 127 18.28 9.00 3.47
N LEU A 128 17.87 7.73 3.61
CA LEU A 128 16.93 7.07 2.70
C LEU A 128 15.48 7.52 2.96
N ASN A 129 14.85 8.21 2.00
CA ASN A 129 13.44 8.63 2.06
C ASN A 129 12.70 8.29 0.76
N PHE A 130 11.59 7.55 0.86
CA PHE A 130 10.71 7.23 -0.27
C PHE A 130 9.30 6.92 0.24
N ALA A 131 8.28 7.09 -0.60
CA ALA A 131 6.90 6.89 -0.19
C ALA A 131 6.07 6.21 -1.28
N ALA A 132 4.87 5.77 -0.89
CA ALA A 132 3.81 5.38 -1.81
C ALA A 132 2.50 6.06 -1.44
N TYR A 133 1.74 6.47 -2.45
CA TYR A 133 0.50 7.20 -2.31
C TYR A 133 -0.64 6.47 -3.03
N SER A 134 -1.83 6.53 -2.43
CA SER A 134 -3.08 6.01 -2.99
C SER A 134 -3.99 7.16 -3.40
N VAL A 135 -4.31 7.27 -4.69
CA VAL A 135 -5.27 8.28 -5.19
C VAL A 135 -6.72 7.96 -4.82
N VAL A 136 -7.03 6.69 -4.54
CA VAL A 136 -8.39 6.25 -4.20
C VAL A 136 -8.67 6.36 -2.71
N ASP A 137 -7.71 5.95 -1.88
CA ASP A 137 -7.88 5.89 -0.43
C ASP A 137 -7.38 7.18 0.27
N ASP A 138 -6.75 8.11 -0.46
CA ASP A 138 -6.14 9.37 0.02
C ASP A 138 -5.20 9.12 1.22
N ARG A 139 -4.24 8.21 0.99
CA ARG A 139 -3.30 7.72 2.00
C ARG A 139 -1.89 7.73 1.47
N ILE A 140 -0.96 8.14 2.31
CA ILE A 140 0.47 8.05 2.04
C ILE A 140 1.13 7.13 3.05
N VAL A 141 2.08 6.34 2.55
CA VAL A 141 2.96 5.51 3.37
C VAL A 141 4.37 5.97 3.09
N SER A 142 4.99 6.60 4.07
CA SER A 142 6.34 7.15 3.98
C SER A 142 7.33 6.21 4.66
N CYS A 143 8.50 6.03 4.06
CA CYS A 143 9.58 5.22 4.60
C CYS A 143 10.85 6.04 4.72
N THR A 144 11.43 5.98 5.91
CA THR A 144 12.70 6.61 6.27
C THR A 144 13.70 5.55 6.73
N GLU A 145 14.90 5.99 7.10
CA GLU A 145 15.89 5.15 7.76
C GLU A 145 15.42 4.51 9.07
N THR A 146 14.47 5.13 9.77
CA THR A 146 13.98 4.62 11.06
C THR A 146 12.85 3.61 10.88
N GLY A 147 12.11 3.70 9.77
CA GLY A 147 11.00 2.78 9.49
C GLY A 147 9.99 3.35 8.51
N CYS A 148 8.96 2.56 8.23
CA CYS A 148 7.83 2.94 7.39
C CYS A 148 6.61 3.24 8.25
N ILE A 149 5.92 4.35 7.98
CA ILE A 149 4.72 4.78 8.68
C ILE A 149 3.59 5.07 7.69
N VAL A 150 2.35 4.90 8.14
CA VAL A 150 1.14 5.29 7.38
C VAL A 150 0.66 6.61 7.94
N GLU A 151 0.43 7.60 7.08
CA GLU A 151 -0.10 8.92 7.43
C GLU A 151 -1.61 9.02 7.11
#